data_AF-A0A2R9UF18-F1
#
_entry.id   AF-A0A2R9UF18-F1
#
_cell.length_a   1.000
_cell.length_b   1.000
_cell.length_c   1.000
_cell.angle_alpha   90.00
_cell.angle_beta   90.00
_cell.angle_gamma   90.00
#
_symmetry.space_group_name_H-M   'P 1'
#
loop_
_entity.id
_entity.type
_entity.pdbx_description
1 polymer ?
#
loop_
_entity_poly.entity_id
_entity_poly.type
_entity_poly.pdbx_seq_one_letter_code
_entity_poly.pdbx_strand_id
1 'polypeptide(L)'
;MGITVHAAHLEDGVLGEWYEEEREIYVDLKLTPDEVVFTIAHELGHAHNGDRCEGVPEVEERADVFATQLLIEPARYAELEREGLHHHDIAEELGVSDSALELWLRSTIVRLRGVTYARARMGVGQWLYRERTA
;
A
#
# COMPACT_ATOMS: atom_id res chain seq x y z
N MET A 1 -16.37 2.35 -3.87
CA MET A 1 -16.38 3.45 -2.88
C MET A 1 -16.96 4.75 -3.43
N GLY A 2 -17.31 4.92 -4.71
CA GLY A 2 -17.92 6.19 -5.18
C GLY A 2 -17.06 7.40 -4.87
N ILE A 3 -15.74 7.25 -5.11
CA ILE A 3 -14.71 8.27 -4.89
C ILE A 3 -14.24 8.71 -6.28
N THR A 4 -14.08 10.01 -6.47
CA THR A 4 -13.48 10.59 -7.68
C THR A 4 -12.02 10.90 -7.43
N VAL A 5 -11.16 10.63 -8.41
CA VAL A 5 -9.73 10.94 -8.32
C VAL A 5 -9.41 12.06 -9.29
N HIS A 6 -8.75 13.11 -8.79
CA HIS A 6 -8.35 14.30 -9.52
C HIS A 6 -6.82 14.39 -9.52
N ALA A 7 -6.24 14.64 -10.68
CA ALA A 7 -4.83 15.01 -10.78
C ALA A 7 -4.73 16.52 -10.97
N ALA A 8 -3.99 17.20 -10.08
CA ALA A 8 -3.85 18.65 -10.07
C ALA A 8 -2.42 19.06 -9.67
N HIS A 9 -2.07 20.34 -9.80
CA HIS A 9 -0.85 20.84 -9.14
C HIS A 9 -1.22 21.23 -7.72
N LEU A 10 -0.62 20.55 -6.75
CA LEU A 10 -0.84 20.81 -5.32
C LEU A 10 0.23 21.77 -4.77
N GLU A 11 0.02 22.22 -3.53
CA GLU A 11 1.01 23.02 -2.81
C GLU A 11 2.33 22.25 -2.64
N ASP A 12 3.45 22.98 -2.57
CA ASP A 12 4.76 22.33 -2.47
C ASP A 12 4.87 21.50 -1.18
N GLY A 13 5.13 20.20 -1.34
CA GLY A 13 5.21 19.24 -0.24
C GLY A 13 3.94 18.42 -0.02
N VAL A 14 2.83 18.75 -0.69
CA VAL A 14 1.59 17.97 -0.67
C VAL A 14 1.59 16.99 -1.84
N LEU A 15 1.59 15.69 -1.55
CA LEU A 15 1.59 14.64 -2.57
C LEU A 15 0.16 14.26 -2.99
N GLY A 16 -0.77 14.23 -2.04
CA GLY A 16 -2.19 13.99 -2.25
C GLY A 16 -2.99 14.32 -1.00
N GLU A 17 -4.31 14.41 -1.16
CA GLU A 17 -5.25 14.73 -0.09
C GLU A 17 -6.60 14.02 -0.31
N TRP A 18 -7.21 13.60 0.80
CA TRP A 18 -8.54 13.00 0.84
C TRP A 18 -9.60 13.96 1.41
N TYR A 19 -10.58 14.29 0.59
CA TYR A 19 -11.73 15.14 0.95
C TYR A 19 -12.97 14.27 1.23
N GLU A 20 -13.26 14.04 2.52
CA GLU A 20 -14.32 13.11 2.95
C GLU A 20 -15.73 13.53 2.50
N GLU A 21 -16.06 14.83 2.59
CA GLU A 21 -17.40 15.34 2.33
C GLU A 21 -17.75 15.24 0.83
N GLU A 22 -16.81 15.61 -0.03
CA GLU A 22 -16.90 15.60 -1.49
C GLU A 22 -16.66 14.21 -2.07
N ARG A 23 -16.02 13.32 -1.31
CA ARG A 23 -15.52 12.01 -1.74
C ARG A 23 -14.51 12.11 -2.88
N GLU A 24 -13.57 13.02 -2.74
CA GLU A 24 -12.56 13.31 -3.75
C GLU A 24 -11.16 13.02 -3.23
N ILE A 25 -10.33 12.40 -4.05
CA ILE A 25 -8.89 12.27 -3.83
C ILE A 25 -8.20 13.19 -4.82
N TYR A 26 -7.30 14.03 -4.34
CA TYR A 26 -6.40 14.81 -5.18
C TYR A 26 -5.00 14.22 -5.11
N VAL A 27 -4.29 14.20 -6.25
CA VAL A 27 -2.90 13.76 -6.35
C VAL A 27 -2.09 14.77 -7.17
N ASP A 28 -0.86 15.05 -6.76
CA ASP A 28 0.00 16.01 -7.46
C ASP A 28 0.48 15.42 -8.81
N LEU A 29 0.30 16.20 -9.88
CA LEU A 29 0.78 15.92 -11.23
C LEU A 29 2.31 15.85 -11.34
N LYS A 30 3.06 16.34 -10.35
CA LYS A 30 4.52 16.25 -10.32
C LYS A 30 5.04 14.85 -9.97
N LEU A 31 4.20 13.99 -9.41
CA LEU A 31 4.58 12.66 -8.96
C LEU A 31 4.94 11.72 -10.12
N THR A 32 5.89 10.83 -9.86
CA THR A 32 6.17 9.69 -10.74
C THR A 32 4.98 8.71 -10.73
N PRO A 33 4.86 7.81 -11.73
CA PRO A 33 3.74 6.86 -11.78
C PRO A 33 3.56 6.02 -10.50
N ASP A 34 4.65 5.53 -9.91
CA ASP A 34 4.58 4.71 -8.70
C ASP A 34 4.18 5.53 -7.47
N GLU A 35 4.65 6.79 -7.38
CA GLU A 35 4.22 7.73 -6.35
C GLU A 35 2.72 8.06 -6.48
N VAL A 36 2.22 8.31 -7.70
CA VAL A 36 0.78 8.54 -7.94
C VAL A 36 -0.05 7.36 -7.44
N VAL A 37 0.34 6.14 -7.81
CA VAL A 37 -0.40 4.93 -7.43
C VAL A 37 -0.34 4.71 -5.91
N PHE A 38 0.81 4.91 -5.29
CA PHE A 38 0.97 4.78 -3.84
C PHE A 38 0.15 5.83 -3.09
N THR A 39 0.22 7.11 -3.49
CA THR A 39 -0.55 8.20 -2.89
C THR A 39 -2.05 7.94 -3.00
N ILE A 40 -2.56 7.53 -4.17
CA ILE A 40 -3.98 7.17 -4.30
C ILE A 40 -4.36 6.02 -3.36
N ALA A 41 -3.51 4.99 -3.26
CA ALA A 41 -3.75 3.86 -2.37
C ALA A 41 -3.71 4.27 -0.89
N HIS A 42 -2.85 5.21 -0.51
CA HIS A 42 -2.78 5.82 0.82
C HIS A 42 -4.07 6.57 1.15
N GLU A 43 -4.53 7.46 0.26
CA GLU A 43 -5.78 8.21 0.46
C GLU A 43 -7.01 7.29 0.53
N LEU A 44 -7.02 6.21 -0.25
CA LEU A 44 -8.04 5.17 -0.13
C LEU A 44 -8.01 4.47 1.24
N GLY A 45 -6.84 4.40 1.88
CA GLY A 45 -6.66 3.92 3.24
C GLY A 45 -7.34 4.83 4.26
N HIS A 46 -7.20 6.15 4.14
CA HIS A 46 -7.95 7.10 4.96
C HIS A 46 -9.46 6.97 4.73
N ALA A 47 -9.88 6.95 3.47
CA ALA A 47 -11.29 6.80 3.11
C ALA A 47 -11.89 5.47 3.62
N HIS A 48 -11.10 4.38 3.65
CA HIS A 48 -11.53 3.08 4.17
C HIS A 48 -11.73 3.11 5.69
N ASN A 49 -10.85 3.78 6.42
CA ASN A 49 -10.87 3.82 7.88
C ASN A 49 -11.78 4.94 8.45
N GLY A 50 -12.28 5.83 7.60
CA GLY A 50 -13.07 6.99 8.02
C GLY A 50 -12.22 8.06 8.69
N ASP A 51 -10.96 8.18 8.27
CA ASP A 51 -10.02 9.15 8.82
C ASP A 51 -10.32 10.55 8.29
N ARG A 52 -10.26 11.52 9.22
CA ARG A 52 -10.54 12.94 8.97
C ARG A 52 -9.40 13.86 9.40
N CYS A 53 -8.43 13.31 10.12
CA CYS A 53 -7.32 14.06 10.69
C CYS A 53 -6.04 13.63 9.98
N GLU A 54 -5.46 14.55 9.22
CA GLU A 54 -4.13 14.39 8.65
C GLU A 54 -3.05 14.62 9.72
N GLY A 55 -1.89 13.99 9.53
CA GLY A 55 -0.69 14.24 10.32
C GLY A 55 -0.65 13.57 11.69
N VAL A 56 -1.62 12.69 12.00
CA VAL A 56 -1.55 11.83 13.19
C VAL A 56 -0.74 10.59 12.84
N PRO A 57 0.44 10.35 13.44
CA PRO A 57 1.36 9.31 12.99
C PRO A 57 0.75 7.91 12.85
N GLU A 58 -0.12 7.50 13.78
CA GLU A 58 -0.78 6.20 13.74
C GLU A 58 -1.83 6.08 12.63
N VAL A 59 -2.43 7.21 12.22
CA VAL A 59 -3.41 7.28 11.13
C VAL A 59 -2.68 7.18 9.79
N GLU A 60 -1.61 7.96 9.62
CA GLU A 60 -0.72 7.92 8.44
C GLU A 60 -0.11 6.52 8.27
N GLU A 61 0.45 5.93 9.33
CA GLU A 61 1.05 4.58 9.26
C GLU A 61 0.00 3.53 8.86
N ARG A 62 -1.23 3.65 9.36
CA ARG A 62 -2.30 2.72 8.97
C ARG A 62 -2.71 2.90 7.51
N ALA A 63 -2.75 4.12 7.00
CA ALA A 63 -3.03 4.41 5.59
C ALA A 63 -1.91 3.87 4.68
N ASP A 64 -0.64 4.04 5.06
CA ASP A 64 0.50 3.44 4.35
C ASP A 64 0.43 1.91 4.36
N VAL A 65 0.14 1.29 5.51
CA VAL A 65 -0.03 -0.17 5.60
C VAL A 65 -1.17 -0.64 4.70
N PHE A 66 -2.31 0.08 4.69
CA PHE A 66 -3.39 -0.21 3.75
C PHE A 66 -2.92 -0.14 2.30
N ALA A 67 -2.18 0.91 1.93
CA ALA A 67 -1.66 1.10 0.57
C ALA A 67 -0.78 -0.08 0.16
N THR A 68 0.16 -0.49 1.02
CA THR A 68 1.02 -1.65 0.73
C THR A 68 0.22 -2.95 0.59
N GLN A 69 -0.80 -3.17 1.42
CA GLN A 69 -1.66 -4.35 1.33
C GLN A 69 -2.52 -4.35 0.06
N LEU A 70 -2.85 -3.18 -0.46
CA LEU A 70 -3.59 -3.00 -1.71
C LEU A 70 -2.69 -3.17 -2.94
N LEU A 71 -1.45 -2.72 -2.90
CA LEU A 71 -0.58 -2.73 -4.07
C LEU A 71 0.21 -4.02 -4.22
N ILE A 72 0.65 -4.62 -3.12
CA ILE A 72 1.52 -5.80 -3.17
C ILE A 72 0.68 -7.09 -3.18
N GLU A 73 0.89 -7.92 -4.20
CA GLU A 73 0.34 -9.26 -4.28
C GLU A 73 1.26 -10.28 -3.58
N PRO A 74 0.80 -10.91 -2.48
CA PRO A 74 1.67 -11.81 -1.70
C PRO A 74 2.19 -13.02 -2.50
N ALA A 75 1.38 -13.54 -3.42
CA ALA A 75 1.75 -14.68 -4.25
C ALA A 75 2.89 -14.32 -5.21
N ARG A 76 2.79 -13.15 -5.85
CA ARG A 76 3.83 -12.63 -6.74
C ARG A 76 5.13 -12.38 -5.98
N TYR A 77 5.06 -11.80 -4.78
CA TYR A 77 6.23 -11.67 -3.91
C TYR A 77 6.88 -13.03 -3.62
N ALA A 78 6.10 -14.05 -3.26
CA ALA A 78 6.62 -15.38 -2.94
C ALA A 78 7.23 -16.12 -4.15
N GLU A 79 6.76 -15.87 -5.36
CA GLU A 79 7.40 -16.32 -6.60
C GLU A 79 8.76 -15.66 -6.78
N LEU A 80 8.82 -14.33 -6.74
CA LEU A 80 10.05 -13.54 -6.92
C LEU A 80 11.10 -13.86 -5.83
N GLU A 81 10.68 -14.04 -4.58
CA GLU A 81 11.55 -14.45 -3.48
C GLU A 81 12.15 -15.85 -3.73
N ARG A 82 11.37 -16.80 -4.26
CA ARG A 82 11.85 -18.15 -4.60
C ARG A 82 12.81 -18.17 -5.79
N GLU A 83 12.65 -17.24 -6.72
CA GLU A 83 13.59 -17.03 -7.83
C GLU A 83 14.94 -16.45 -7.33
N GLY A 84 14.99 -15.96 -6.08
CA GLY A 84 16.21 -15.47 -5.44
C GLY A 84 16.55 -14.03 -5.80
N LEU A 85 15.56 -13.25 -6.25
CA LEU A 85 15.75 -11.84 -6.57
C LEU A 85 16.13 -11.03 -5.32
N HIS A 86 16.90 -9.96 -5.52
CA HIS A 86 17.21 -9.03 -4.45
C HIS A 86 16.02 -8.10 -4.17
N HIS A 87 15.95 -7.55 -2.96
CA HIS A 87 14.82 -6.72 -2.49
C HIS A 87 14.42 -5.61 -3.48
N HIS A 88 15.41 -4.93 -4.05
CA HIS A 88 15.20 -3.86 -5.02
C HIS A 88 14.53 -4.39 -6.31
N ASP A 89 15.05 -5.50 -6.86
CA ASP A 89 14.48 -6.12 -8.07
C ASP A 89 13.04 -6.61 -7.82
N ILE A 90 12.76 -7.11 -6.61
CA ILE A 90 11.40 -7.51 -6.22
C ILE A 90 10.47 -6.29 -6.17
N ALA A 91 10.94 -5.17 -5.61
CA ALA A 91 10.15 -3.94 -5.52
C ALA A 91 9.82 -3.39 -6.93
N GLU A 92 10.81 -3.38 -7.83
CA GLU A 92 10.62 -3.00 -9.24
C GLU A 92 9.61 -3.92 -9.95
N GLU A 93 9.73 -5.24 -9.79
CA GLU A 93 8.79 -6.22 -10.38
C GLU A 93 7.36 -6.11 -9.83
N LEU A 94 7.21 -5.61 -8.59
CA LEU A 94 5.91 -5.37 -7.97
C LEU A 94 5.36 -3.96 -8.26
N GLY A 95 6.13 -3.10 -8.92
CA GLY A 95 5.75 -1.71 -9.20
C GLY A 95 5.56 -0.87 -7.93
N VAL A 96 6.42 -1.08 -6.92
CA VAL A 96 6.39 -0.33 -5.66
C VAL A 96 7.79 0.11 -5.27
N SER A 97 7.89 1.12 -4.41
CA SER A 97 9.19 1.54 -3.86
C SER A 97 9.77 0.50 -2.88
N ASP A 98 11.08 0.52 -2.70
CA ASP A 98 11.77 -0.30 -1.69
C ASP A 98 11.19 -0.11 -0.27
N SER A 99 10.82 1.13 0.08
CA SER A 99 10.24 1.48 1.38
C SER A 99 8.82 0.93 1.56
N ALA A 100 8.00 0.94 0.50
CA ALA A 100 6.67 0.33 0.52
C ALA A 100 6.78 -1.19 0.70
N LEU A 101 7.71 -1.85 0.00
CA LEU A 101 7.95 -3.28 0.17
C LEU A 101 8.46 -3.61 1.59
N GLU A 102 9.38 -2.81 2.14
CA GLU A 102 9.86 -2.99 3.51
C GLU A 102 8.73 -2.85 4.55
N LEU A 103 7.89 -1.82 4.40
CA LEU A 103 6.74 -1.61 5.27
C LEU A 103 5.77 -2.80 5.21
N TRP A 104 5.49 -3.32 4.02
CA TRP A 104 4.64 -4.49 3.84
C TRP A 104 5.21 -5.73 4.54
N LEU A 105 6.51 -5.99 4.36
CA LEU A 105 7.20 -7.11 5.01
C LEU A 105 7.12 -7.02 6.53
N ARG A 106 7.26 -5.83 7.11
CA ARG A 106 7.19 -5.58 8.55
C ARG A 106 5.76 -5.68 9.10
N SER A 107 4.76 -5.22 8.36
CA SER A 107 3.39 -5.03 8.84
C SER A 107 2.44 -6.21 8.53
N THR A 108 2.69 -6.93 7.43
CA THR A 108 1.73 -7.86 6.84
C THR A 108 2.22 -9.30 6.82
N ILE A 109 3.52 -9.52 6.66
CA ILE A 109 4.08 -10.87 6.68
C ILE A 109 4.45 -11.29 8.10
N VAL A 110 3.98 -12.48 8.50
CA VAL A 110 4.58 -13.25 9.60
C VAL A 110 5.33 -14.44 8.98
N ARG A 111 6.66 -14.47 9.10
CA ARG A 111 7.48 -15.62 8.67
C ARG A 111 7.53 -16.66 9.79
N LEU A 112 6.93 -17.84 9.57
CA LEU A 112 6.97 -18.97 10.52
C LEU A 112 7.49 -20.22 9.81
N ARG A 113 8.68 -20.68 10.18
CA ARG A 113 9.28 -21.97 9.74
C ARG A 113 9.31 -22.18 8.21
N GLY A 114 9.74 -21.19 7.44
CA GLY A 114 9.78 -21.27 5.96
C GLY A 114 8.40 -21.19 5.31
N VAL A 115 7.43 -20.59 5.99
CA VAL A 115 6.11 -20.32 5.42
C VAL A 115 5.81 -18.85 5.69
N THR A 116 5.51 -18.13 4.61
CA THR A 116 5.11 -16.72 4.64
C THR A 116 3.60 -16.67 4.83
N TYR A 117 3.17 -16.11 5.96
CA TYR A 117 1.76 -15.85 6.25
C TYR A 117 1.48 -14.38 5.99
N ALA A 118 0.63 -14.06 5.02
CA ALA A 118 0.12 -12.70 4.85
C ALA A 118 -1.15 -12.52 5.71
N ARG A 119 -1.24 -11.39 6.42
CA ARG A 119 -2.47 -10.99 7.12
C ARG A 119 -3.61 -10.81 6.10
N ALA A 120 -4.85 -11.11 6.52
CA ALA A 120 -6.02 -11.02 5.66
C ALA A 120 -6.17 -9.62 5.06
N ARG A 121 -6.44 -9.56 3.75
CA ARG A 121 -6.64 -8.33 3.00
C ARG A 121 -8.08 -7.83 3.27
N MET A 122 -8.21 -6.76 4.05
CA MET A 122 -9.41 -5.92 4.15
C MET A 122 -10.77 -6.61 4.48
N GLY A 123 -10.86 -7.41 5.56
CA GLY A 123 -12.15 -7.74 6.21
C GLY A 123 -12.52 -9.23 6.40
N VAL A 124 -13.52 -9.47 7.27
CA VAL A 124 -13.92 -10.77 7.82
C VAL A 124 -14.33 -11.77 6.73
N GLY A 125 -13.65 -12.92 6.67
CA GLY A 125 -13.98 -14.05 5.78
C GLY A 125 -12.95 -14.36 4.70
N GLN A 126 -11.87 -13.58 4.57
CA GLN A 126 -10.75 -13.92 3.68
C GLN A 126 -9.62 -14.59 4.47
N TRP A 127 -9.44 -15.88 4.23
CA TRP A 127 -8.56 -16.77 4.99
C TRP A 127 -7.08 -16.37 4.90
N LEU A 128 -6.32 -16.76 5.93
CA LEU A 128 -4.85 -16.83 5.93
C LEU A 128 -4.36 -17.44 4.61
N TYR A 129 -3.76 -16.61 3.75
CA TYR A 129 -3.09 -17.09 2.56
C TYR A 129 -1.82 -17.82 3.00
N ARG A 130 -1.71 -19.09 2.62
CA ARG A 130 -0.58 -19.97 2.95
C ARG A 130 0.18 -20.25 1.67
N GLU A 131 1.41 -19.77 1.59
CA GLU A 131 2.35 -20.18 0.56
C GLU A 131 3.68 -20.63 1.18
N ARG A 132 4.23 -21.75 0.68
CA ARG A 132 5.53 -22.25 1.12
C ARG A 132 6.61 -21.50 0.37
N THR A 133 7.51 -20.88 1.11
CA THR A 133 8.79 -20.38 0.59
C THR A 133 9.89 -21.36 1.02
N ALA A 134 10.90 -21.53 0.18
CA ALA A 134 11.97 -22.50 0.40
C ALA A 134 13.11 -21.90 1.23
#